data_AF-A0A354ERY4-F1
#
_entry.id   AF-A0A354ERY4-F1
#
_cell.length_a   1.000
_cell.length_b   1.000
_cell.length_c   1.000
_cell.angle_alpha   90.00
_cell.angle_beta   90.00
_cell.angle_gamma   90.00
#
_symmetry.space_group_name_H-M   'P 1'
#
loop_
_entity.id
_entity.type
_entity.pdbx_description
1 polymer ?
#
loop_
_entity_poly.entity_id
_entity_poly.type
_entity_poly.pdbx_seq_one_letter_code
_entity_poly.pdbx_strand_id
1 'polypeptide(L)'
;EARSSRRMLSARDPWPNLLRLTAAGFAGAVGGADVVVLDGFTRASGRPDAFARRQARNMQLVLMEEANLGRVDDPAAGSWYLDARTHDLALAGWAEFQAIEAEGGLVEALKGGVIQPRIARARQVREAALSQGAAQIVGVTKYVDAEVRAAPVEGAEVAAASVQLVCEPLAPIRFAASFEEAGQ
;
A
#
# COMPACT_ATOMS: atom_id res chain seq x y z
N GLU A 1 3.81 -9.16 11.08
CA GLU A 1 4.24 -7.83 10.59
C GLU A 1 3.25 -7.31 9.55
N ALA A 2 2.74 -6.09 9.75
CA ALA A 2 1.99 -5.33 8.75
C ALA A 2 2.83 -4.15 8.26
N ARG A 3 2.88 -3.90 6.96
CA ARG A 3 3.65 -2.82 6.34
C ARG A 3 2.76 -1.91 5.52
N SER A 4 2.94 -0.60 5.66
CA SER A 4 2.20 0.38 4.86
C SER A 4 2.39 0.15 3.35
N SER A 5 1.32 0.31 2.57
CA SER A 5 1.37 0.10 1.12
C SER A 5 2.24 1.15 0.43
N ARG A 6 3.30 0.72 -0.27
CA ARG A 6 4.06 1.61 -1.16
C ARG A 6 3.25 2.04 -2.39
N ARG A 7 2.27 1.22 -2.80
CA ARG A 7 1.43 1.47 -3.98
C ARG A 7 0.56 2.71 -3.84
N MET A 8 0.24 3.12 -2.60
CA MET A 8 -0.59 4.27 -2.29
C MET A 8 0.18 5.60 -2.28
N LEU A 9 1.51 5.57 -2.31
CA LEU A 9 2.34 6.76 -2.19
C LEU A 9 2.49 7.50 -3.53
N SER A 10 2.40 8.81 -3.48
CA SER A 10 2.58 9.75 -4.60
C SER A 10 3.97 10.37 -4.56
N ALA A 11 4.62 10.49 -5.73
CA ALA A 11 5.85 11.24 -5.91
C ALA A 11 5.59 12.71 -6.30
N ARG A 12 4.44 13.01 -6.94
CA ARG A 12 4.06 14.35 -7.38
C ARG A 12 3.91 15.33 -6.22
N ASP A 13 3.15 14.94 -5.20
CA ASP A 13 3.00 15.67 -3.94
C ASP A 13 3.20 14.67 -2.78
N PRO A 14 4.35 14.74 -2.08
CA PRO A 14 4.68 13.78 -1.04
C PRO A 14 3.97 14.08 0.29
N TRP A 15 3.49 15.29 0.56
CA TRP A 15 2.97 15.65 1.89
C TRP A 15 1.68 14.93 2.28
N PRO A 16 0.70 14.75 1.37
CA PRO A 16 -0.48 13.93 1.66
C PRO A 16 -0.14 12.47 1.98
N ASN A 17 1.06 11.98 1.66
CA ASN A 17 1.48 10.65 2.07
C ASN A 17 1.59 10.52 3.59
N LEU A 18 1.85 11.59 4.35
CA LEU A 18 1.79 11.57 5.81
C LEU A 18 0.39 11.11 6.28
N LEU A 19 -0.67 11.69 5.70
CA LEU A 19 -2.04 11.33 6.03
C LEU A 19 -2.37 9.88 5.66
N ARG A 20 -1.92 9.42 4.48
CA ARG A 20 -2.07 8.03 4.04
C ARG A 20 -1.38 7.06 4.99
N LEU A 21 -0.17 7.40 5.44
CA LEU A 21 0.62 6.59 6.36
C LEU A 21 0.01 6.56 7.76
N THR A 22 -0.53 7.66 8.28
CA THR A 22 -1.26 7.67 9.55
C THR A 22 -2.49 6.76 9.49
N ALA A 23 -3.29 6.84 8.42
CA ALA A 23 -4.45 5.97 8.24
C ALA A 23 -4.05 4.48 8.13
N ALA A 24 -2.95 4.17 7.42
CA ALA A 24 -2.42 2.82 7.33
C ALA A 24 -1.88 2.31 8.69
N GLY A 25 -1.24 3.18 9.46
CA GLY A 25 -0.76 2.84 10.81
C GLY A 25 -1.90 2.56 11.77
N PHE A 26 -2.94 3.39 11.75
CA PHE A 26 -4.16 3.17 12.51
C PHE A 26 -4.81 1.82 12.14
N ALA A 27 -4.97 1.55 10.84
CA ALA A 27 -5.57 0.30 10.38
C ALA A 27 -4.75 -0.94 10.78
N GLY A 28 -3.42 -0.87 10.72
CA GLY A 28 -2.53 -1.95 11.16
C GLY A 28 -2.63 -2.23 12.66
N ALA A 29 -2.71 -1.18 13.47
CA ALA A 29 -2.82 -1.30 14.92
C ALA A 29 -4.22 -1.81 15.35
N VAL A 30 -5.30 -1.24 14.80
CA VAL A 30 -6.67 -1.72 15.07
C VAL A 30 -6.89 -3.15 14.59
N GLY A 31 -6.28 -3.54 13.47
CA GLY A 31 -6.30 -4.91 12.97
C GLY A 31 -5.47 -5.90 13.81
N GLY A 32 -4.85 -5.46 14.91
CA GLY A 32 -4.13 -6.34 15.83
C GLY A 32 -2.79 -6.85 15.31
N ALA A 33 -2.10 -6.11 14.44
CA ALA A 33 -0.79 -6.53 13.95
C ALA A 33 0.29 -6.45 15.04
N ASP A 34 1.06 -7.53 15.24
CA ASP A 34 2.14 -7.57 16.25
C ASP A 34 3.24 -6.53 16.00
N VAL A 35 3.48 -6.21 14.73
CA VAL A 35 4.50 -5.26 14.29
C VAL A 35 3.92 -4.44 13.15
N VAL A 36 3.93 -3.11 13.27
CA VAL A 36 3.51 -2.18 12.23
C VAL A 36 4.73 -1.42 11.70
N VAL A 37 4.92 -1.42 10.37
CA VAL A 37 6.02 -0.72 9.71
C VAL A 37 5.48 0.33 8.74
N LEU A 38 5.65 1.60 9.10
CA LEU A 38 5.36 2.73 8.21
C LEU A 38 6.60 3.11 7.40
N ASP A 39 6.44 3.24 6.08
CA ASP A 39 7.48 3.79 5.21
C ASP A 39 7.59 5.31 5.36
N GLY A 40 8.65 5.92 4.84
CA GLY A 40 8.78 7.38 4.82
C GLY A 40 7.83 8.02 3.80
N PHE A 41 7.29 9.20 4.13
CA PHE A 41 6.35 9.90 3.24
C PHE A 41 6.95 10.27 1.87
N THR A 42 8.28 10.37 1.79
CA THR A 42 9.04 10.65 0.56
C THR A 42 9.44 9.39 -0.22
N ARG A 43 9.04 8.19 0.20
CA ARG A 43 9.48 6.92 -0.40
C ARG A 43 9.17 6.77 -1.89
N ALA A 44 8.12 7.42 -2.37
CA ALA A 44 7.76 7.40 -3.80
C ALA A 44 8.74 8.22 -4.66
N SER A 45 9.39 9.24 -4.09
CA SER A 45 10.31 10.14 -4.79
C SER A 45 11.77 9.72 -4.62
N GLY A 46 12.12 8.98 -3.56
CA GLY A 46 13.49 8.55 -3.29
C GLY A 46 13.65 7.84 -1.96
N ARG A 47 14.89 7.69 -1.49
CA ARG A 47 15.14 7.11 -0.17
C ARG A 47 14.72 8.13 0.91
N PRO A 48 13.93 7.74 1.92
CA PRO A 48 13.51 8.66 2.97
C PRO A 48 14.72 9.21 3.72
N ASP A 49 14.79 10.53 3.91
CA ASP A 49 15.83 11.21 4.68
C ASP A 49 15.60 11.09 6.20
N ALA A 50 16.46 11.72 7.00
CA ALA A 50 16.33 11.70 8.46
C ALA A 50 15.00 12.29 8.94
N PHE A 51 14.50 13.36 8.29
CA PHE A 51 13.22 13.96 8.65
C PHE A 51 12.06 13.02 8.33
N ALA A 52 12.00 12.44 7.13
CA ALA A 52 10.96 11.50 6.73
C ALA A 52 10.92 10.25 7.61
N ARG A 53 12.09 9.70 7.99
CA ARG A 53 12.19 8.59 8.96
C ARG A 53 11.68 8.99 10.34
N ARG A 54 12.03 10.20 10.81
CA ARG A 54 11.52 10.72 12.09
C ARG A 54 10.00 10.85 12.06
N GLN A 55 9.42 11.38 10.98
CA GLN A 55 7.97 11.50 10.87
C GLN A 55 7.29 10.12 10.84
N ALA A 56 7.85 9.13 10.14
CA ALA A 56 7.33 7.76 10.14
C ALA A 56 7.30 7.11 11.54
N ARG A 57 8.35 7.33 12.35
CA ARG A 57 8.38 6.90 13.76
C ARG A 57 7.38 7.68 14.61
N ASN A 58 7.35 9.00 14.48
CA ASN A 58 6.51 9.85 15.32
C ASN A 58 5.02 9.62 15.05
N MET A 59 4.60 9.33 13.82
CA MET A 59 3.22 8.92 13.53
C MET A 59 2.81 7.72 14.40
N GLN A 60 3.68 6.72 14.56
CA GLN A 60 3.40 5.57 15.42
C GLN A 60 3.35 5.95 16.90
N LEU A 61 4.28 6.78 17.37
CA LEU A 61 4.28 7.25 18.76
C LEU A 61 3.02 8.06 19.10
N VAL A 62 2.58 8.93 18.20
CA VAL A 62 1.32 9.68 18.37
C VAL A 62 0.14 8.72 18.46
N LEU A 63 0.07 7.71 17.59
CA LEU A 63 -0.99 6.70 17.65
C LEU A 63 -0.98 5.93 18.99
N MET A 64 0.19 5.53 19.47
CA MET A 64 0.32 4.74 20.71
C MET A 64 0.10 5.58 21.97
N GLU A 65 0.80 6.71 22.10
CA GLU A 65 0.92 7.45 23.36
C GLU A 65 -0.15 8.54 23.52
N GLU A 66 -0.52 9.21 22.43
CA GLU A 66 -1.46 10.34 22.47
C GLU A 66 -2.88 9.88 22.12
N ALA A 67 -3.04 9.12 21.04
CA ALA A 67 -4.32 8.55 20.65
C ALA A 67 -4.68 7.29 21.47
N ASN A 68 -3.76 6.78 22.29
CA ASN A 68 -3.97 5.62 23.15
C ASN A 68 -4.44 4.38 22.39
N LEU A 69 -3.98 4.24 21.14
CA LEU A 69 -4.29 3.12 20.28
C LEU A 69 -3.53 1.89 20.79
N GLY A 70 -4.26 0.89 21.29
CA GLY A 70 -3.70 -0.30 21.95
C GLY A 70 -4.02 -0.43 23.44
N ARG A 71 -4.86 0.44 24.00
CA ARG A 71 -5.38 0.27 25.38
C ARG A 71 -6.48 -0.79 25.52
N VAL A 72 -7.15 -1.13 24.42
CA VAL A 72 -8.25 -2.09 24.37
C VAL A 72 -7.93 -3.11 23.28
N ASP A 73 -8.08 -4.38 23.62
CA ASP A 73 -7.97 -5.47 22.65
C ASP A 73 -9.15 -5.41 21.67
N ASP A 74 -8.83 -5.43 20.38
CA ASP A 74 -9.79 -5.37 19.26
C ASP A 74 -10.90 -4.31 19.45
N PRO A 75 -10.58 -3.01 19.32
CA PRO A 75 -11.58 -1.95 19.46
C PRO A 75 -12.64 -1.96 18.34
N ALA A 76 -12.46 -2.77 17.29
CA ALA A 76 -13.41 -2.94 16.21
C ALA A 76 -14.47 -4.02 16.49
N ALA A 77 -14.27 -4.86 17.50
CA ALA A 77 -15.16 -5.95 17.86
C ALA A 77 -16.62 -5.48 18.05
N GLY A 78 -17.56 -6.18 17.43
CA GLY A 78 -18.98 -5.88 17.50
C GLY A 78 -19.45 -4.78 16.54
N SER A 79 -18.56 -4.23 15.72
CA SER A 79 -18.95 -3.40 14.59
C SER A 79 -19.58 -4.28 13.51
N TRP A 80 -20.91 -4.16 13.33
CA TRP A 80 -21.64 -4.92 12.31
C TRP A 80 -20.99 -4.83 10.91
N TYR A 81 -20.48 -3.65 10.54
CA TYR A 81 -19.82 -3.45 9.26
C TYR A 81 -18.48 -4.19 9.17
N LEU A 82 -17.62 -4.08 10.19
CA LEU A 82 -16.30 -4.71 10.17
C LEU A 82 -16.40 -6.23 10.33
N ASP A 83 -17.34 -6.73 11.14
CA ASP A 83 -17.59 -8.17 11.29
C ASP A 83 -18.07 -8.78 9.97
N ALA A 84 -19.05 -8.15 9.31
CA ALA A 84 -19.55 -8.61 8.01
C ALA A 84 -18.43 -8.56 6.95
N ARG A 85 -17.66 -7.47 6.90
CA ARG A 85 -16.53 -7.36 5.96
C ARG A 85 -15.43 -8.35 6.24
N THR A 86 -15.15 -8.65 7.50
CA THR A 86 -14.17 -9.68 7.90
C THR A 86 -14.62 -11.05 7.41
N HIS A 87 -15.91 -11.37 7.58
CA HIS A 87 -16.48 -12.63 7.09
C HIS A 87 -16.40 -12.74 5.56
N ASP A 88 -16.81 -11.70 4.83
CA ASP A 88 -16.74 -11.69 3.36
C ASP A 88 -15.30 -11.87 2.84
N LEU A 89 -14.34 -11.20 3.49
CA LEU A 89 -12.93 -11.29 3.13
C LEU A 89 -12.36 -12.69 3.41
N ALA A 90 -12.75 -13.30 4.53
CA ALA A 90 -12.36 -14.66 4.88
C ALA A 90 -12.91 -15.69 3.89
N LEU A 91 -14.17 -15.59 3.50
CA LEU A 91 -14.77 -16.48 2.50
C LEU A 91 -14.10 -16.34 1.13
N ALA A 92 -13.90 -15.11 0.66
CA ALA A 92 -13.26 -14.86 -0.63
C ALA A 92 -11.80 -15.35 -0.63
N GLY A 93 -11.05 -15.08 0.45
CA GLY A 93 -9.67 -15.55 0.61
C GLY A 93 -9.57 -17.08 0.67
N TRP A 94 -10.50 -17.73 1.37
CA TRP A 94 -10.56 -19.19 1.45
C TRP A 94 -10.85 -19.84 0.09
N ALA A 95 -11.79 -19.28 -0.68
CA ALA A 95 -12.10 -19.76 -2.02
C ALA A 95 -10.89 -19.65 -2.98
N GLU A 96 -10.20 -18.51 -2.97
CA GLU A 96 -8.97 -18.33 -3.77
C GLU A 96 -7.85 -19.27 -3.31
N PHE A 97 -7.71 -19.50 -2.00
CA PHE A 97 -6.76 -20.47 -1.46
C PHE A 97 -7.04 -21.89 -1.99
N GLN A 98 -8.29 -22.34 -1.93
CA GLN A 98 -8.69 -23.66 -2.46
C GLN A 98 -8.44 -23.77 -3.97
N ALA A 99 -8.67 -22.70 -4.73
CA ALA A 99 -8.37 -22.68 -6.16
C ALA A 99 -6.86 -22.84 -6.43
N ILE A 100 -6.00 -22.14 -5.67
CA ILE A 100 -4.54 -22.26 -5.78
C ILE A 100 -4.08 -23.69 -5.43
N GLU A 101 -4.64 -24.30 -4.39
CA GLU A 101 -4.30 -25.68 -4.01
C GLU A 101 -4.73 -26.68 -5.10
N ALA A 102 -5.90 -26.48 -5.74
CA ALA A 102 -6.35 -27.31 -6.85
C ALA A 102 -5.46 -27.17 -8.11
N GLU A 103 -4.75 -26.05 -8.25
CA GLU A 103 -3.77 -25.80 -9.32
C GLU A 103 -2.38 -26.40 -9.03
N GLY A 104 -2.24 -27.17 -7.95
CA GLY A 104 -0.97 -27.79 -7.54
C GLY A 104 -0.15 -26.92 -6.57
N GLY A 105 -0.78 -25.91 -5.97
CA GLY A 105 -0.18 -25.02 -4.98
C GLY A 105 0.44 -23.76 -5.59
N LEU A 106 0.80 -22.81 -4.72
CA LEU A 106 1.21 -21.45 -5.12
C LEU A 106 2.41 -21.41 -6.08
N VAL A 107 3.41 -22.27 -5.87
CA VAL A 107 4.64 -22.29 -6.69
C VAL A 107 4.32 -22.72 -8.13
N GLU A 108 3.51 -23.77 -8.30
CA GLU A 108 3.12 -24.25 -9.62
C GLU A 108 2.12 -23.29 -10.28
N ALA A 109 1.21 -22.68 -9.53
CA ALA A 109 0.33 -21.63 -10.03
C ALA A 109 1.10 -20.40 -10.56
N LEU A 110 2.22 -20.02 -9.91
CA LEU A 110 3.10 -18.95 -10.38
C LEU A 110 3.89 -19.33 -11.64
N LYS A 111 4.44 -20.55 -11.70
CA LYS A 111 5.15 -21.06 -12.89
C LYS A 111 4.21 -21.24 -14.08
N GLY A 112 3.01 -21.74 -13.82
CA GLY A 112 1.94 -21.93 -14.80
C GLY A 112 1.30 -20.62 -15.27
N GLY A 113 1.67 -19.48 -14.69
CA GLY A 113 1.24 -18.17 -15.15
C GLY A 113 -0.21 -17.83 -14.80
N VAL A 114 -0.83 -18.50 -13.82
CA VAL A 114 -2.25 -18.30 -13.49
C VAL A 114 -2.46 -17.08 -12.59
N ILE A 115 -1.49 -16.79 -11.72
CA ILE A 115 -1.58 -15.68 -10.75
C ILE A 115 -1.38 -14.31 -11.42
N GLN A 116 -0.50 -14.22 -12.41
CA GLN A 116 -0.12 -12.99 -13.07
C GLN A 116 -1.32 -12.32 -13.77
N PRO A 117 -2.15 -13.04 -14.58
CA PRO A 117 -3.36 -12.48 -15.18
C PRO A 117 -4.40 -12.03 -14.15
N ARG A 118 -4.55 -12.75 -13.02
CA ARG A 118 -5.48 -12.36 -11.95
C ARG A 118 -5.09 -11.00 -11.36
N ILE A 119 -3.81 -10.83 -11.05
CA ILE A 119 -3.26 -9.57 -10.53
C ILE A 119 -3.36 -8.46 -11.60
N ALA A 120 -3.06 -8.77 -12.85
CA ALA A 120 -3.17 -7.83 -13.97
C ALA A 120 -4.62 -7.34 -14.15
N ARG A 121 -5.61 -8.23 -14.06
CA ARG A 121 -7.02 -7.87 -14.12
C ARG A 121 -7.43 -6.95 -12.96
N ALA A 122 -7.05 -7.29 -11.73
CA ALA A 122 -7.33 -6.45 -10.56
C ALA A 122 -6.68 -5.05 -10.70
N ARG A 123 -5.47 -4.99 -11.26
CA ARG A 123 -4.78 -3.74 -11.60
C ARG A 123 -5.56 -2.93 -12.64
N GLN A 124 -5.94 -3.54 -13.76
CA GLN A 124 -6.69 -2.88 -14.83
C GLN A 124 -8.00 -2.27 -14.34
N VAL A 125 -8.76 -3.00 -13.51
CA VAL A 125 -10.00 -2.48 -12.90
C VAL A 125 -9.72 -1.22 -12.08
N ARG A 126 -8.64 -1.22 -11.28
CA ARG A 126 -8.28 -0.06 -10.47
C ARG A 126 -7.80 1.12 -11.31
N GLU A 127 -6.97 0.88 -12.32
CA GLU A 127 -6.47 1.91 -13.24
C GLU A 127 -7.62 2.53 -14.03
N ALA A 128 -8.57 1.72 -14.52
CA ALA A 128 -9.78 2.20 -15.19
C ALA A 128 -10.63 3.08 -14.26
N ALA A 129 -10.83 2.67 -13.00
CA ALA A 129 -11.57 3.48 -12.04
C ALA A 129 -10.89 4.85 -11.79
N LEU A 130 -9.55 4.90 -11.75
CA LEU A 130 -8.80 6.14 -11.59
C LEU A 130 -8.86 7.03 -12.84
N SER A 131 -8.69 6.46 -14.04
CA SER A 131 -8.71 7.21 -15.30
C SER A 131 -10.10 7.74 -15.65
N GLN A 132 -11.15 7.01 -15.30
CA GLN A 132 -12.55 7.42 -15.48
C GLN A 132 -13.06 8.36 -14.39
N GLY A 133 -12.24 8.66 -13.37
CA GLY A 133 -12.60 9.56 -12.27
C GLY A 133 -13.53 8.96 -11.22
N ALA A 134 -13.87 7.67 -11.31
CA ALA A 134 -14.64 6.93 -10.31
C ALA A 134 -13.86 6.74 -8.98
N ALA A 135 -12.52 6.76 -9.05
CA ALA A 135 -11.61 6.81 -7.91
C ALA A 135 -10.68 8.02 -8.02
N GLN A 136 -10.25 8.56 -6.88
CA GLN A 136 -9.49 9.81 -6.80
C GLN A 136 -8.23 9.64 -5.94
N ILE A 137 -7.16 10.33 -6.33
CA ILE A 137 -5.91 10.44 -5.56
C ILE A 137 -5.70 11.93 -5.29
N VAL A 138 -5.95 12.33 -4.03
CA VAL A 138 -5.74 13.72 -3.58
C VAL A 138 -4.28 14.13 -3.78
N GLY A 139 -4.06 15.31 -4.38
CA GLY A 139 -2.74 15.83 -4.74
C GLY A 139 -2.18 15.27 -6.06
N VAL A 140 -2.88 14.36 -6.75
CA VAL A 140 -2.45 13.78 -8.03
C VAL A 140 -3.52 13.91 -9.11
N THR A 141 -4.69 13.29 -8.91
CA THR A 141 -5.80 13.37 -9.87
C THR A 141 -6.85 14.41 -9.48
N LYS A 142 -6.89 14.81 -8.21
CA LYS A 142 -7.82 15.81 -7.69
C LYS A 142 -7.16 16.70 -6.65
N TYR A 143 -7.56 17.97 -6.62
CA TYR A 143 -6.99 19.01 -5.77
C TYR A 143 -5.46 19.08 -5.95
N VAL A 144 -5.04 19.19 -7.20
CA VAL A 144 -3.62 19.24 -7.56
C VAL A 144 -3.10 20.62 -7.19
N ASP A 145 -2.06 20.64 -6.34
CA ASP A 145 -1.33 21.86 -6.04
C ASP A 145 -0.39 22.20 -7.20
N ALA A 146 -0.44 23.46 -7.65
CA ALA A 146 0.44 23.97 -8.69
C ALA A 146 1.84 24.29 -8.15
N GLU A 147 1.96 24.58 -6.85
CA GLU A 147 3.20 25.01 -6.19
C GLU A 147 3.63 24.00 -5.12
N VAL A 148 3.76 22.74 -5.54
CA VAL A 148 4.14 21.65 -4.62
C VAL A 148 5.48 21.96 -3.96
N ARG A 149 5.47 21.92 -2.62
CA ARG A 149 6.69 22.04 -1.83
C ARG A 149 7.53 20.77 -1.97
N ALA A 150 8.76 20.89 -2.46
CA ALA A 150 9.70 19.78 -2.51
C ALA A 150 10.01 19.25 -1.10
N ALA A 151 10.08 17.93 -0.97
CA ALA A 151 10.56 17.26 0.23
C ALA A 151 11.93 16.64 -0.06
N PRO A 152 12.92 16.82 0.84
CA PRO A 152 14.25 16.26 0.63
C PRO A 152 14.22 14.73 0.60
N VAL A 153 15.01 14.15 -0.29
CA VAL A 153 15.23 12.71 -0.40
C VAL A 153 16.72 12.42 -0.36
N GLU A 154 17.08 11.31 0.24
CA GLU A 154 18.42 10.76 0.10
C GLU A 154 18.54 10.08 -1.28
N GLY A 155 19.73 10.15 -1.88
CA GLY A 155 20.03 9.44 -3.13
C GLY A 155 19.69 7.95 -3.02
N ALA A 156 19.03 7.43 -4.05
CA ALA A 156 18.66 6.03 -4.16
C ALA A 156 19.54 5.36 -5.22
N GLU A 157 20.63 4.74 -4.79
CA GLU A 157 21.26 3.71 -5.61
C GLU A 157 20.50 2.40 -5.40
N VAL A 158 19.80 1.95 -6.44
CA VAL A 158 19.20 0.62 -6.46
C VAL A 158 20.20 -0.29 -7.16
N ALA A 159 20.91 -1.11 -6.39
CA ALA A 159 21.66 -2.21 -6.97
C ALA A 159 20.67 -3.19 -7.60
N ALA A 160 20.71 -3.32 -8.93
CA ALA A 160 19.95 -4.34 -9.63
C ALA A 160 20.56 -5.70 -9.30
N ALA A 161 19.93 -6.44 -8.38
CA ALA A 161 20.29 -7.83 -8.16
C ALA A 161 19.77 -8.65 -9.34
N SER A 162 20.67 -9.19 -10.15
CA SER A 162 20.32 -10.13 -11.20
C SER A 162 19.96 -11.47 -10.55
N VAL A 163 18.67 -11.82 -10.56
CA VAL A 163 18.17 -13.11 -10.09
C VAL A 163 17.67 -13.89 -11.30
N GLN A 164 17.99 -15.17 -11.36
CA GLN A 164 17.47 -16.06 -12.40
C GLN A 164 15.98 -16.28 -12.15
N LEU A 165 15.14 -15.82 -13.07
CA LEU A 165 13.68 -15.87 -12.95
C LEU A 165 13.16 -17.22 -13.44
N VAL A 166 12.26 -17.82 -12.66
CA VAL A 166 11.62 -19.11 -12.96
C VAL A 166 10.21 -18.91 -13.57
N CYS A 167 9.65 -17.71 -13.43
CA CYS A 167 8.35 -17.33 -13.97
C CYS A 167 8.32 -15.83 -14.30
N GLU A 168 7.25 -15.37 -14.97
CA GLU A 168 7.02 -13.94 -15.19
C GLU A 168 6.95 -13.19 -13.84
N PRO A 169 7.78 -12.16 -13.64
CA PRO A 169 7.85 -11.45 -12.36
C PRO A 169 6.65 -10.50 -12.19
N LEU A 170 6.13 -10.43 -10.97
CA LEU A 170 5.11 -9.46 -10.60
C LEU A 170 5.76 -8.09 -10.38
N ALA A 171 5.61 -7.21 -11.37
CA ALA A 171 6.14 -5.85 -11.30
C ALA A 171 5.39 -5.01 -10.24
N PRO A 172 6.09 -4.44 -9.24
CA PRO A 172 5.46 -3.53 -8.29
C PRO A 172 5.07 -2.21 -8.97
N ILE A 173 3.89 -1.69 -8.64
CA ILE A 173 3.36 -0.45 -9.24
C ILE A 173 2.83 0.53 -8.19
N ARG A 174 2.91 1.82 -8.47
CA ARG A 174 2.21 2.86 -7.70
C ARG A 174 0.98 3.32 -8.46
N PHE A 175 -0.12 3.54 -7.75
CA PHE A 175 -1.37 3.99 -8.37
C PHE A 175 -1.27 5.40 -8.99
N ALA A 176 -0.35 6.22 -8.48
CA ALA A 176 -0.12 7.56 -8.99
C ALA A 176 0.84 7.61 -10.21
N ALA A 177 1.59 6.53 -10.48
CA ALA A 177 2.70 6.56 -11.44
C ALA A 177 2.28 7.02 -12.85
N SER A 178 1.18 6.48 -13.39
CA SER A 178 0.68 6.86 -14.72
C SER A 178 0.29 8.33 -14.84
N PHE A 179 -0.07 8.98 -13.73
CA PHE A 179 -0.47 10.40 -13.68
C PHE A 179 0.70 11.34 -13.36
N GLU A 180 1.80 10.78 -12.89
CA GLU A 180 3.06 11.50 -12.65
C GLU A 180 3.86 11.62 -13.96
N GLU A 181 3.85 10.56 -14.78
CA GLU A 181 4.48 10.53 -16.11
C GLU A 181 3.73 11.39 -17.13
N ALA A 182 2.38 11.40 -17.09
CA ALA A 182 1.55 12.17 -18.03
C ALA A 182 1.52 13.70 -17.78
N GLY A 183 2.17 14.16 -16.69
CA GLY A 183 2.26 15.57 -16.32
C GLY A 183 3.61 16.22 -16.61
N GLN A 184 4.52 15.51 -17.29
CA GLN A 184 5.74 16.05 -17.90
C GLN A 184 5.49 16.40 -19.36
#